data_AF-A0A2V9BTA4-F1
#
_entry.id   AF-A0A2V9BTA4-F1
#
_cell.length_a   1.000
_cell.length_b   1.000
_cell.length_c   1.000
_cell.angle_alpha   90.00
_cell.angle_beta   90.00
_cell.angle_gamma   90.00
#
_symmetry.space_group_name_H-M   'P 1'
#
loop_
_entity.id
_entity.type
_entity.pdbx_description
1 polymer ?
#
loop_
_entity_poly.entity_id
_entity_poly.type
_entity_poly.pdbx_seq_one_letter_code
_entity_poly.pdbx_strand_id
1 'polypeptide(L)'
;SQAFRMAARAGSRMPIFSTSLGKAIAAHLPESEVANLLSAQQMSKSTKRTVAENQTLRNELQAVCRRGYALDNQENEPGVACVGVPIFDHTGRVLAAISVSGPVGRILGTQNRITRSLVSTCKEISGKLGFFESLEGGSNNSSKRVPLSRSEKTR
;
A
#
# COMPACT_ATOMS: atom_id res chain seq x y z
N SER A 1 9.85 7.83 29.02
CA SER A 1 9.42 7.61 27.62
C SER A 1 10.64 7.80 26.72
N GLN A 2 11.06 6.78 25.96
CA GLN A 2 12.19 6.92 25.03
C GLN A 2 11.71 7.58 23.73
N ALA A 3 12.48 8.51 23.18
CA ALA A 3 12.15 9.17 21.93
C ALA A 3 12.28 8.18 20.76
N PHE A 4 11.15 7.77 20.20
CA PHE A 4 11.10 7.03 18.95
C PHE A 4 11.40 7.98 17.78
N ARG A 5 12.42 7.67 16.99
CA ARG A 5 12.86 8.52 15.88
C ARG A 5 12.88 7.72 14.59
N MET A 6 11.88 7.92 13.74
CA MET A 6 11.91 7.42 12.37
C MET A 6 12.68 8.41 11.51
N ALA A 7 13.62 7.90 10.72
CA ALA A 7 14.37 8.68 9.76
C ALA A 7 14.02 8.24 8.33
N ALA A 8 12.76 8.42 7.92
CA ALA A 8 12.43 8.39 6.51
C ALA A 8 12.90 9.72 5.88
N ARG A 9 13.74 9.65 4.84
CA ARG A 9 14.19 10.82 4.08
C ARG A 9 13.70 10.69 2.65
N ALA A 10 13.25 11.80 2.07
CA ALA A 10 12.92 11.83 0.65
C ALA A 10 14.14 11.39 -0.18
N GLY A 11 13.92 10.54 -1.19
CA GLY A 11 14.99 9.96 -2.01
C GLY A 11 15.67 8.72 -1.43
N SER A 12 15.35 8.30 -0.19
CA SER A 12 15.82 7.02 0.34
C SER A 12 15.23 5.84 -0.43
N ARG A 13 16.02 4.76 -0.56
CA ARG A 13 15.59 3.48 -1.14
C ARG A 13 15.48 2.44 -0.03
N MET A 14 14.44 1.63 -0.08
CA MET A 14 14.19 0.55 0.87
C MET A 14 13.74 -0.72 0.13
N PRO A 15 13.89 -1.91 0.73
CA PRO A 15 13.52 -3.15 0.06
C PRO A 15 12.01 -3.21 -0.23
N ILE A 16 11.67 -3.74 -1.42
CA ILE A 16 10.27 -3.79 -1.86
C ILE A 16 9.46 -4.84 -1.09
N PHE A 17 10.13 -5.90 -0.62
CA PHE A 17 9.47 -7.05 0.01
C PHE A 17 9.25 -6.89 1.52
N SER A 18 10.03 -6.05 2.21
CA SER A 18 9.96 -5.89 3.67
C SER A 18 9.19 -4.66 4.14
N THR A 19 8.91 -3.70 3.23
CA THR A 19 8.22 -2.45 3.58
C THR A 19 6.74 -2.49 3.20
N SER A 20 5.90 -1.78 3.95
CA SER A 20 4.48 -1.66 3.60
C SER A 20 4.26 -0.95 2.27
N LEU A 21 5.05 0.08 1.95
CA LEU A 21 5.01 0.76 0.66
C LEU A 21 5.39 -0.19 -0.49
N GLY A 22 6.50 -0.90 -0.33
CA GLY A 22 6.99 -1.83 -1.34
C GLY A 22 5.99 -2.95 -1.61
N LYS A 23 5.44 -3.57 -0.55
CA LYS A 23 4.41 -4.60 -0.69
C LYS A 23 3.12 -4.06 -1.30
N ALA A 24 2.71 -2.84 -0.94
CA ALA A 24 1.54 -2.20 -1.56
C ALA A 24 1.73 -1.97 -3.06
N ILE A 25 2.94 -1.61 -3.51
CA ILE A 25 3.24 -1.46 -4.93
C ILE A 25 3.35 -2.84 -5.62
N ALA A 26 4.17 -3.74 -5.08
CA ALA A 26 4.47 -5.03 -5.68
C ALA A 26 3.23 -5.91 -5.85
N ALA A 27 2.23 -5.78 -4.97
CA ALA A 27 0.98 -6.52 -5.10
C ALA A 27 0.25 -6.24 -6.43
N HIS A 28 0.39 -5.04 -6.98
CA HIS A 28 -0.31 -4.59 -8.18
C HIS A 28 0.59 -4.52 -9.44
N LEU A 29 1.84 -5.01 -9.35
CA LEU A 29 2.71 -5.15 -10.51
C LEU A 29 2.51 -6.53 -11.18
N PRO A 30 2.82 -6.66 -12.49
CA PRO A 30 2.92 -7.97 -13.13
C PRO A 30 3.90 -8.89 -12.40
N GLU A 31 3.60 -10.19 -12.31
CA GLU A 31 4.45 -11.14 -11.59
C GLU A 31 5.90 -11.15 -12.12
N SER A 32 6.10 -10.94 -13.43
CA SER A 32 7.42 -10.83 -14.04
C SER A 32 8.21 -9.62 -13.56
N GLU A 33 7.57 -8.46 -13.37
CA GLU A 33 8.22 -7.27 -12.82
C GLU A 33 8.59 -7.47 -11.35
N VAL A 34 7.70 -8.08 -10.57
CA VAL A 34 8.00 -8.44 -9.17
C VAL A 34 9.20 -9.39 -9.11
N ALA A 35 9.22 -10.44 -9.92
CA ALA A 35 10.34 -11.39 -9.98
C ALA A 35 11.68 -10.70 -10.32
N ASN A 36 11.66 -9.76 -11.28
CA ASN A 36 12.84 -8.97 -11.65
C ASN A 36 13.31 -8.04 -10.52
N LEU A 37 12.39 -7.43 -9.78
CA LEU A 37 12.73 -6.57 -8.64
C LEU A 37 13.33 -7.37 -7.49
N LEU A 38 12.82 -8.58 -7.23
CA LEU A 38 13.33 -9.45 -6.17
C LEU A 38 14.69 -10.05 -6.50
N SER A 39 14.93 -10.44 -7.76
CA SER A 39 16.23 -10.96 -8.20
C SER A 39 17.33 -9.90 -8.08
N ALA A 40 17.01 -8.64 -8.35
CA ALA A 40 17.94 -7.52 -8.22
C ALA A 40 18.27 -7.12 -6.77
N GLN A 41 17.37 -7.38 -5.81
CA GLN A 41 17.52 -6.86 -4.43
C GLN A 41 18.21 -7.82 -3.45
N GLN A 42 18.33 -9.12 -3.76
CA GLN A 42 18.69 -10.19 -2.81
C GLN A 42 17.85 -10.11 -1.52
N MET A 43 16.85 -10.98 -1.37
CA MET A 43 15.92 -10.98 -0.23
C MET A 43 16.62 -11.32 1.10
N SER A 44 17.34 -10.34 1.67
CA SER A 44 18.01 -10.45 2.95
C SER A 44 17.03 -10.22 4.10
N LYS A 45 17.17 -11.02 5.16
CA LYS A 45 16.36 -10.87 6.37
C LYS A 45 16.87 -9.67 7.17
N SER A 46 16.18 -8.53 7.07
CA SER A 46 16.44 -7.37 7.92
C SER A 46 16.07 -7.62 9.38
N THR A 47 15.10 -8.49 9.63
CA THR A 47 14.65 -8.90 10.96
C THR A 47 14.26 -10.39 10.97
N LYS A 48 13.96 -10.93 12.16
CA LYS A 48 13.42 -12.28 12.32
C LYS A 48 12.03 -12.46 11.69
N ARG A 49 11.31 -11.37 11.39
CA ARG A 49 9.96 -11.37 10.83
C ARG A 49 9.94 -11.10 9.33
N THR A 50 11.06 -10.71 8.73
CA THR A 50 11.13 -10.43 7.29
C THR A 50 10.65 -11.63 6.47
N VAL A 51 9.69 -11.39 5.59
CA VAL A 51 9.23 -12.38 4.60
C VAL A 51 10.29 -12.51 3.51
N ALA A 52 11.25 -13.40 3.73
CA ALA A 52 12.41 -13.61 2.85
C ALA A 52 12.29 -14.85 1.94
N GLU A 53 11.09 -15.44 1.83
CA GLU A 53 10.81 -16.60 0.99
C GLU A 53 9.83 -16.24 -0.12
N ASN A 54 10.16 -16.59 -1.36
CA ASN A 54 9.36 -16.22 -2.54
C ASN A 54 7.89 -16.63 -2.45
N GLN A 55 7.61 -17.86 -2.01
CA GLN A 55 6.23 -18.34 -1.94
C GLN A 55 5.42 -17.61 -0.85
N THR A 56 6.04 -17.40 0.31
CA THR A 56 5.43 -16.65 1.42
C THR A 56 5.17 -15.20 1.02
N LEU A 57 6.10 -14.56 0.31
CA LEU A 57 5.91 -13.22 -0.21
C LEU A 57 4.76 -13.16 -1.22
N ARG A 58 4.70 -14.10 -2.18
CA ARG A 58 3.59 -14.15 -3.15
C ARG A 58 2.23 -14.27 -2.47
N ASN A 59 2.12 -15.13 -1.47
CA ASN A 59 0.89 -15.28 -0.69
C ASN A 59 0.50 -13.97 0.03
N GLU A 60 1.48 -13.27 0.60
CA GLU A 60 1.26 -11.95 1.22
C GLU A 60 0.81 -10.91 0.19
N LEU A 61 1.46 -10.84 -0.98
CA LEU A 61 1.08 -9.89 -2.05
C LEU A 61 -0.36 -10.15 -2.55
N GLN A 62 -0.77 -11.41 -2.70
CA GLN A 62 -2.15 -11.73 -3.00
C GLN A 62 -3.11 -11.30 -1.90
N ALA A 63 -2.72 -11.44 -0.63
CA ALA A 63 -3.52 -10.96 0.49
C ALA A 63 -3.63 -9.43 0.49
N VAL A 64 -2.55 -8.72 0.15
CA VAL A 64 -2.52 -7.26 -0.05
C VAL A 64 -3.52 -6.84 -1.12
N CYS A 65 -3.53 -7.48 -2.29
CA CYS A 65 -4.51 -7.21 -3.35
C CYS A 65 -5.95 -7.38 -2.86
N ARG A 66 -6.25 -8.48 -2.16
CA ARG A 66 -7.61 -8.76 -1.68
C ARG A 66 -8.09 -7.79 -0.61
N ARG A 67 -7.21 -7.36 0.30
CA ARG A 67 -7.58 -6.48 1.43
C ARG A 67 -7.39 -4.99 1.16
N GLY A 68 -6.69 -4.63 0.09
CA GLY A 68 -6.46 -3.24 -0.35
C GLY A 68 -5.40 -2.46 0.46
N TYR A 69 -4.58 -3.15 1.28
CA TYR A 69 -3.49 -2.52 2.03
C TYR A 69 -2.39 -3.54 2.35
N ALA A 70 -1.18 -3.05 2.60
CA ALA A 70 -0.05 -3.81 3.08
C ALA A 70 0.27 -3.49 4.54
N LEU A 71 0.72 -4.49 5.29
CA LEU A 71 1.22 -4.35 6.65
C LEU A 71 2.68 -4.77 6.67
N ASP A 72 3.55 -3.91 7.15
CA ASP A 72 4.89 -4.28 7.63
C ASP A 72 4.79 -4.39 9.15
N ASN A 73 4.88 -5.61 9.68
CA ASN A 73 4.87 -5.86 11.12
C ASN A 73 6.28 -6.23 11.60
N GLN A 74 7.12 -5.21 11.71
CA GLN A 74 8.53 -5.32 12.11
C GLN A 74 9.33 -6.20 11.14
N GLU A 75 8.97 -6.21 9.86
CA GLU A 75 9.64 -6.94 8.79
C GLU A 75 10.87 -6.19 8.30
N ASN A 76 10.80 -4.84 8.30
CA ASN A 76 11.93 -4.00 7.91
C ASN A 76 12.79 -3.58 9.11
N GLU A 77 12.16 -3.19 10.23
CA GLU A 77 12.87 -2.70 11.43
C GLU A 77 12.20 -3.21 12.72
N PRO A 78 12.95 -3.76 13.69
CA PRO A 78 12.38 -4.21 14.97
C PRO A 78 11.69 -3.06 15.72
N GLY A 79 10.51 -3.33 16.28
CA GLY A 79 9.73 -2.33 17.03
C GLY A 79 8.96 -1.32 16.17
N VAL A 80 9.10 -1.34 14.84
CA VAL A 80 8.36 -0.50 13.90
C VAL A 80 7.28 -1.31 13.20
N ALA A 81 6.11 -0.72 12.99
CA ALA A 81 5.15 -1.25 12.04
C ALA A 81 4.65 -0.15 11.12
N CYS A 82 4.17 -0.55 9.93
CA CYS A 82 3.68 0.37 8.92
C CYS A 82 2.44 -0.20 8.22
N VAL A 83 1.46 0.66 7.93
CA VAL A 83 0.34 0.34 7.03
C VAL A 83 0.54 1.11 5.74
N GLY A 84 0.53 0.44 4.59
CA GLY A 84 0.71 1.04 3.26
C GLY A 84 -0.48 0.79 2.35
N VAL A 85 -0.84 1.75 1.50
CA VAL A 85 -1.96 1.66 0.56
C VAL A 85 -1.53 2.18 -0.81
N PRO A 86 -1.84 1.46 -1.91
CA PRO A 86 -1.46 1.86 -3.27
C PRO A 86 -2.27 3.07 -3.77
N ILE A 87 -1.69 3.78 -4.72
CA ILE A 87 -2.30 4.84 -5.53
C ILE A 87 -2.21 4.42 -6.98
N PHE A 88 -3.30 4.60 -7.72
CA PHE A 88 -3.39 4.21 -9.13
C PHE A 88 -3.48 5.43 -10.04
N ASP A 89 -2.97 5.28 -11.26
CA ASP A 89 -3.14 6.26 -12.34
C ASP A 89 -4.44 6.04 -13.13
N HIS A 90 -4.70 6.90 -14.11
CA HIS A 90 -5.87 6.82 -14.98
C HIS A 90 -5.95 5.55 -15.84
N THR A 91 -4.88 4.76 -15.94
CA THR A 91 -4.86 3.47 -16.65
C THR A 91 -5.16 2.29 -15.73
N GLY A 92 -5.32 2.54 -14.43
CA GLY A 92 -5.47 1.49 -13.42
C GLY A 92 -4.15 0.83 -13.02
N ARG A 93 -3.00 1.38 -13.45
CA ARG A 93 -1.69 0.90 -13.02
C ARG A 93 -1.29 1.55 -11.69
N VAL A 94 -0.60 0.79 -10.85
CA VAL A 94 -0.08 1.32 -9.58
C VAL A 94 1.02 2.35 -9.89
N LEU A 95 0.81 3.57 -9.40
CA LEU A 95 1.72 4.70 -9.61
C LEU A 95 2.60 4.95 -8.38
N ALA A 96 2.02 4.82 -7.19
CA ALA A 96 2.68 5.13 -5.93
C ALA A 96 2.01 4.38 -4.76
N ALA A 97 2.48 4.63 -3.53
CA ALA A 97 1.80 4.22 -2.30
C ALA A 97 2.02 5.26 -1.21
N ILE A 98 1.11 5.34 -0.24
CA ILE A 98 1.27 6.13 0.99
C ILE A 98 1.27 5.15 2.16
N SER A 99 2.07 5.45 3.18
CA SER A 99 2.08 4.67 4.42
C SER A 99 2.03 5.54 5.67
N VAL A 100 1.57 4.93 6.76
CA VAL A 100 1.70 5.46 8.12
C VAL A 100 2.56 4.50 8.91
N SER A 101 3.60 5.03 9.56
CA SER A 101 4.59 4.25 10.28
C SER A 101 4.74 4.73 11.72
N GLY A 102 5.16 3.85 12.62
CA GLY A 102 5.33 4.19 14.02
C GLY A 102 5.70 3.00 14.90
N PRO A 103 5.76 3.19 16.23
CA PRO A 103 5.98 2.09 17.16
C PRO A 103 4.91 1.01 16.99
N VAL A 104 5.33 -0.25 16.95
CA VAL A 104 4.46 -1.40 16.65
C VAL A 104 3.18 -1.41 17.49
N GLY A 105 3.28 -1.15 18.80
CA GLY A 105 2.11 -1.14 19.69
C GLY A 105 1.07 -0.08 19.33
N ARG A 106 1.50 1.09 18.82
CA ARG A 106 0.60 2.17 18.41
C ARG A 106 -0.06 1.87 17.06
N ILE A 107 0.76 1.42 16.10
CA ILE A 107 0.28 1.15 14.74
C ILE A 107 -0.68 -0.02 14.74
N LEU A 108 -0.32 -1.15 15.36
CA LEU A 108 -1.20 -2.32 15.43
C LEU A 108 -2.44 -2.05 16.30
N GLY A 109 -2.29 -1.32 17.42
CA GLY A 109 -3.42 -0.96 18.28
C GLY A 109 -4.45 -0.03 17.63
N THR A 110 -4.09 0.67 16.56
CA THR A 110 -5.00 1.58 15.83
C THR A 110 -5.12 1.25 14.33
N GLN A 111 -4.68 0.05 13.92
CA GLN A 111 -4.55 -0.35 12.52
C GLN A 111 -5.84 -0.10 11.73
N ASN A 112 -6.99 -0.55 12.23
CA ASN A 112 -8.27 -0.39 11.53
C ASN A 112 -8.62 1.08 11.25
N ARG A 113 -8.30 2.00 12.17
CA ARG A 113 -8.54 3.44 11.97
C ARG A 113 -7.57 4.00 10.93
N ILE A 114 -6.28 3.66 11.06
CA ILE A 114 -5.23 4.06 10.11
C ILE A 114 -5.59 3.58 8.69
N THR A 115 -5.87 2.29 8.52
CA THR A 115 -6.22 1.69 7.24
C THR A 115 -7.44 2.37 6.61
N ARG A 116 -8.53 2.58 7.36
CA ARG A 116 -9.73 3.24 6.81
C ARG A 116 -9.43 4.65 6.30
N SER A 117 -8.74 5.47 7.11
CA SER A 117 -8.36 6.82 6.71
C SER A 117 -7.43 6.79 5.49
N LEU A 118 -6.42 5.93 5.50
CA LEU A 118 -5.42 5.85 4.45
C LEU A 118 -6.01 5.36 3.11
N VAL A 119 -6.91 4.36 3.16
CA VAL A 119 -7.66 3.89 1.98
C VAL A 119 -8.52 5.01 1.40
N SER A 120 -9.26 5.74 2.25
CA SER A 120 -10.06 6.88 1.79
C SER A 120 -9.20 7.93 1.09
N THR A 121 -8.07 8.30 1.70
CA THR A 121 -7.14 9.30 1.15
C THR A 121 -6.52 8.83 -0.16
N CYS A 122 -6.02 7.59 -0.25
CA CYS A 122 -5.41 7.08 -1.48
C CYS A 122 -6.43 6.92 -2.61
N LYS A 123 -7.70 6.57 -2.29
CA LYS A 123 -8.79 6.58 -3.28
C LYS A 123 -9.05 7.99 -3.82
N GLU A 124 -9.09 9.01 -2.95
CA GLU A 124 -9.26 10.41 -3.39
C GLU A 124 -8.10 10.87 -4.28
N ILE A 125 -6.86 10.56 -3.90
CA ILE A 125 -5.67 10.90 -4.69
C ILE A 125 -5.71 10.20 -6.04
N SER A 126 -6.02 8.90 -6.06
CA SER A 126 -6.15 8.14 -7.31
C SER A 126 -7.23 8.75 -8.21
N GLY A 127 -8.38 9.15 -7.64
CA GLY A 127 -9.44 9.86 -8.36
C GLY A 127 -8.98 11.18 -8.98
N LYS A 128 -8.17 11.97 -8.25
CA LYS A 128 -7.54 13.20 -8.79
C LYS A 128 -6.52 12.90 -9.90
N LEU A 129 -5.92 11.72 -9.91
CA LEU A 129 -5.03 11.22 -10.96
C LEU A 129 -5.79 10.54 -12.12
N GLY A 130 -7.12 10.56 -12.10
CA GLY A 130 -7.98 10.03 -13.16
C GLY A 130 -8.31 8.54 -13.04
N PHE A 131 -7.97 7.90 -11.92
CA PHE A 131 -8.40 6.52 -11.64
C PHE A 131 -9.87 6.50 -11.21
N PHE A 132 -10.67 5.72 -11.93
CA PHE A 132 -12.06 5.46 -11.57
C PHE A 132 -12.27 3.95 -11.52
N GLU A 133 -12.68 3.44 -10.37
CA GLU A 133 -13.01 2.03 -10.20
C GLU A 133 -14.27 1.72 -11.01
N SER A 134 -14.16 0.87 -12.03
CA SER A 134 -15.32 0.39 -12.79
C SER A 134 -16.20 -0.43 -11.86
N LEU A 135 -17.46 -0.03 -11.71
CA LEU A 135 -18.47 -0.82 -10.99
C LEU A 135 -18.81 -2.06 -11.82
N GLU A 136 -18.09 -3.16 -11.66
CA GLU A 136 -18.54 -4.45 -12.20
C GLU A 136 -19.40 -5.17 -11.17
N GLY A 137 -20.71 -5.04 -11.36
CA GLY A 137 -21.76 -5.70 -10.59
C GLY A 137 -23.15 -5.33 -11.10
N GLY A 138 -23.42 -5.57 -12.38
CA GLY A 138 -24.77 -5.34 -12.95
C GLY A 138 -24.79 -5.37 -14.47
N SER A 139 -25.44 -6.41 -15.01
CA SER A 139 -25.81 -6.61 -16.42
C SER A 139 -26.25 -5.35 -17.15
N ASN A 140 -25.77 -5.19 -18.39
CA ASN A 140 -26.31 -4.42 -19.51
C ASN A 140 -27.01 -3.07 -19.22
N ASN A 141 -26.35 -1.98 -19.64
CA ASN A 141 -26.84 -1.00 -20.64
C ASN A 141 -26.41 0.45 -20.30
N SER A 142 -25.81 1.11 -21.29
CA SER A 142 -25.56 2.56 -21.40
C SER A 142 -24.72 3.27 -20.32
N SER A 143 -23.52 3.65 -20.74
CA SER A 143 -22.63 4.66 -20.18
C SER A 143 -23.32 5.79 -19.42
N LYS A 144 -23.28 5.76 -18.09
CA LYS A 144 -23.38 6.96 -17.26
C LYS A 144 -22.21 6.97 -16.27
N ARG A 145 -21.16 7.72 -16.63
CA ARG A 145 -20.11 8.13 -15.69
C ARG A 145 -20.66 9.32 -14.92
N VAL A 146 -20.82 9.19 -13.60
CA VAL A 146 -21.30 10.27 -12.74
C VAL A 146 -20.09 10.82 -11.97
N PRO A 147 -19.84 12.14 -11.99
CA PRO A 147 -18.84 12.75 -11.11
C PRO A 147 -19.28 12.62 -9.65
N LEU A 148 -18.36 12.24 -8.76
CA LEU A 148 -18.59 12.38 -7.32
C LEU A 148 -18.82 13.86 -7.01
N SER A 149 -20.06 14.18 -6.61
CA SER A 149 -20.55 15.53 -6.39
C SER A 149 -19.58 16.34 -5.52
N ARG A 150 -19.14 17.49 -6.05
CA ARG A 150 -18.58 18.57 -5.24
C ARG A 150 -19.61 18.95 -4.18
N SER A 151 -19.26 18.80 -2.91
CA SER A 151 -19.98 19.44 -1.82
C SER A 151 -19.72 20.94 -1.88
N GLU A 152 -20.57 21.64 -2.64
CA GLU A 152 -20.78 23.07 -2.41
C GLU A 152 -21.44 23.23 -1.03
N LYS A 153 -20.69 23.78 -0.08
CA LYS A 153 -21.28 24.51 1.04
C LYS A 153 -20.57 25.86 1.16
N THR A 154 -21.10 26.79 0.39
CA THR A 154 -21.06 28.23 0.69
C THR A 154 -22.25 28.53 1.59
N ARG A 155 -21.99 28.92 2.83
CA ARG A 155 -22.65 29.95 3.65
C ARG A 155 -22.35 29.70 5.12
#